data_AF-A0A937B4L3-F1
#
_entry.id   AF-A0A937B4L3-F1
#
_cell.length_a   1.000
_cell.length_b   1.000
_cell.length_c   1.000
_cell.angle_alpha   90.00
_cell.angle_beta   90.00
_cell.angle_gamma   90.00
#
_symmetry.space_group_name_H-M   'P 1'
#
loop_
_entity.id
_entity.type
_entity.pdbx_description
1 polymer ?
#
loop_
_entity_poly.entity_id
_entity_poly.type
_entity_poly.pdbx_seq_one_letter_code
_entity_poly.pdbx_strand_id
1 'polypeptide(L)'
;MRYPILIEEGTDTAAFGVVVPDLPGCFSAGDTLDEALDAAREAAAAWIDTALDQGMPVSVPSTLEVARKLRGYKGWTVGLIDLEDQLFDDTVERVNITLPRRVLRRLDDMARTTGQSRSGLIARLTVASPAGGKGRPVRRRAG
;
A
#
# COMPACT_ATOMS: atom_id res chain seq x y z
N MET A 1 -8.57 -1.74 8.71
CA MET A 1 -9.11 -0.40 9.09
C MET A 1 -9.89 0.25 7.94
N ARG A 2 -10.86 1.13 8.23
CA ARG A 2 -11.70 1.82 7.22
C ARG A 2 -11.35 3.30 7.11
N TYR A 3 -10.92 3.74 5.94
CA TYR A 3 -10.60 5.15 5.68
C TYR A 3 -11.69 5.83 4.84
N PRO A 4 -12.16 7.03 5.23
CA PRO A 4 -13.00 7.83 4.37
C PRO A 4 -12.20 8.28 3.15
N ILE A 5 -12.88 8.32 2.00
CA ILE A 5 -12.33 8.87 0.76
C ILE A 5 -13.29 9.91 0.19
N LEU A 6 -12.74 10.85 -0.56
CA LEU A 6 -13.51 11.85 -1.29
C LEU A 6 -13.25 11.64 -2.78
N ILE A 7 -14.32 11.56 -3.54
CA ILE A 7 -14.32 11.15 -4.94
C ILE A 7 -14.78 12.33 -5.79
N GLU A 8 -13.94 12.75 -6.72
CA GLU A 8 -14.27 13.64 -7.80
C GLU A 8 -14.84 12.83 -8.96
N GLU A 9 -16.04 13.19 -9.40
CA GLU A 9 -16.69 12.54 -10.54
C GLU A 9 -15.87 12.77 -11.82
N GLY A 10 -15.62 11.68 -12.55
CA GLY A 10 -15.02 11.75 -13.87
C GLY A 10 -15.98 12.33 -14.91
N THR A 11 -15.43 12.70 -16.08
CA THR A 11 -16.17 13.12 -17.27
C THR A 11 -15.59 12.44 -18.51
N ASP A 12 -16.22 12.62 -19.67
CA ASP A 12 -15.68 12.10 -20.95
C ASP A 12 -14.25 12.61 -21.27
N THR A 13 -13.80 13.67 -20.60
CA THR A 13 -12.49 14.30 -20.80
C THR A 13 -11.61 14.31 -19.56
N ALA A 14 -12.07 13.76 -18.43
CA ALA A 14 -11.35 13.77 -17.16
C ALA A 14 -11.57 12.47 -16.39
N ALA A 15 -10.49 11.89 -15.87
CA ALA A 15 -10.55 10.71 -15.01
C ALA A 15 -11.29 11.00 -13.69
N PHE A 16 -11.78 9.95 -13.03
CA PHE A 16 -12.21 10.02 -11.64
C PHE A 16 -11.01 10.32 -10.75
N GLY A 17 -11.18 11.23 -9.80
CA GLY A 17 -10.16 11.54 -8.78
C GLY A 17 -10.57 11.00 -7.43
N VAL A 18 -9.63 10.46 -6.66
CA VAL A 18 -9.88 10.03 -5.27
C VAL A 18 -8.81 10.61 -4.36
N VAL A 19 -9.20 11.13 -3.21
CA VAL A 19 -8.29 11.53 -2.15
C VAL A 19 -8.64 10.84 -0.84
N VAL A 20 -7.60 10.55 -0.04
CA VAL A 20 -7.76 10.04 1.32
C VAL A 20 -7.43 11.18 2.29
N PRO A 21 -8.43 11.93 2.81
CA PRO A 21 -8.18 13.15 3.59
C PRO A 21 -7.34 12.93 4.86
N ASP A 22 -7.40 11.73 5.46
CA ASP A 22 -6.64 11.39 6.65
C ASP A 22 -5.18 11.00 6.35
N LEU A 23 -4.83 10.77 5.08
CA LEU A 23 -3.48 10.47 4.61
C LEU A 23 -3.01 11.61 3.70
N PRO A 24 -2.43 12.70 4.24
CA PRO A 24 -2.09 13.89 3.47
C PRO A 24 -1.19 13.57 2.27
N GLY A 25 -1.60 14.05 1.10
CA GLY A 25 -0.90 13.80 -0.17
C GLY A 25 -1.20 12.45 -0.82
N CYS A 26 -2.05 11.61 -0.20
CA CYS A 26 -2.53 10.37 -0.82
C CYS A 26 -3.72 10.65 -1.74
N PHE A 27 -3.49 10.51 -3.05
CA PHE A 27 -4.50 10.63 -4.08
C PHE A 27 -4.29 9.56 -5.16
N SER A 28 -5.36 9.23 -5.86
CA SER A 28 -5.34 8.34 -7.03
C SER A 28 -6.29 8.86 -8.10
N ALA A 29 -6.22 8.28 -9.28
CA ALA A 29 -7.16 8.54 -10.36
C ALA A 29 -7.36 7.28 -11.21
N GLY A 30 -8.48 7.20 -11.92
CA GLY A 30 -8.80 6.11 -12.84
C GLY A 30 -9.83 6.54 -13.88
N ASP A 31 -9.81 5.92 -15.06
CA ASP A 31 -10.75 6.25 -16.13
C ASP A 31 -12.17 5.79 -15.77
N THR A 32 -12.27 4.80 -14.88
CA THR A 32 -13.52 4.36 -14.24
C THR A 32 -13.49 4.56 -12.73
N LEU A 33 -14.67 4.61 -12.11
CA LEU A 33 -14.80 4.67 -10.66
C LEU A 33 -14.11 3.48 -9.98
N ASP A 34 -14.30 2.27 -10.50
CA ASP A 34 -13.70 1.05 -9.92
C ASP A 34 -12.17 1.10 -9.96
N GLU A 35 -11.59 1.51 -11.09
CA GLU A 35 -10.13 1.70 -11.22
C GLU A 35 -9.60 2.75 -10.24
N ALA A 36 -10.30 3.87 -10.08
CA ALA A 36 -9.89 4.93 -9.16
C ALA A 36 -9.93 4.45 -7.70
N LEU A 37 -10.94 3.64 -7.33
CA LEU A 37 -11.07 3.03 -6.01
C LEU A 37 -9.98 1.98 -5.74
N ASP A 38 -9.68 1.12 -6.71
CA ASP A 38 -8.59 0.14 -6.58
C ASP A 38 -7.24 0.84 -6.44
N ALA A 39 -6.98 1.84 -7.28
CA ALA A 39 -5.78 2.67 -7.19
C ALA A 39 -5.71 3.44 -5.85
N ALA A 40 -6.84 3.85 -5.27
CA ALA A 40 -6.87 4.52 -3.96
C ALA A 40 -6.44 3.56 -2.84
N ARG A 41 -6.85 2.29 -2.89
CA ARG A 41 -6.42 1.27 -1.91
C ARG A 41 -4.93 1.02 -1.99
N GLU A 42 -4.40 0.86 -3.21
CA GLU A 42 -2.97 0.67 -3.43
C GLU A 42 -2.16 1.89 -2.97
N ALA A 43 -2.60 3.10 -3.33
CA ALA A 43 -1.95 4.34 -2.92
C ALA A 43 -1.94 4.52 -1.39
N ALA A 44 -3.06 4.22 -0.73
CA ALA A 44 -3.17 4.32 0.73
C ALA A 44 -2.27 3.30 1.43
N ALA A 45 -2.21 2.05 0.95
CA ALA A 45 -1.30 1.04 1.49
C ALA A 45 0.17 1.48 1.34
N ALA A 46 0.57 1.93 0.15
CA ALA A 46 1.92 2.42 -0.09
C ALA A 46 2.27 3.66 0.76
N TRP A 47 1.31 4.55 1.00
CA TRP A 47 1.47 5.69 1.90
C TRP A 47 1.74 5.23 3.34
N ILE A 48 0.99 4.26 3.84
CA ILE A 48 1.14 3.69 5.19
C ILE A 48 2.51 3.02 5.33
N ASP A 49 2.89 2.16 4.39
CA ASP A 49 4.19 1.49 4.39
C ASP A 49 5.33 2.54 4.45
N THR A 50 5.24 3.58 3.64
CA THR A 50 6.23 4.66 3.62
C THR A 50 6.27 5.42 4.94
N ALA A 51 5.11 5.70 5.55
CA ALA A 51 5.03 6.39 6.83
C ALA A 51 5.67 5.54 7.94
N LEU A 52 5.37 4.24 8.00
CA LEU A 52 5.95 3.31 8.97
C LEU A 52 7.47 3.17 8.79
N ASP A 53 7.94 3.02 7.55
CA ASP A 53 9.38 2.97 7.24
C ASP A 53 10.14 4.22 7.68
N GLN A 54 9.47 5.38 7.65
CA GLN A 54 10.02 6.67 8.10
C GLN A 54 9.83 6.93 9.60
N GLY A 55 9.19 6.01 10.34
CA GLY A 55 8.83 6.20 11.75
C GLY A 55 7.82 7.34 11.94
N MET A 56 7.07 7.68 10.90
CA MET A 56 5.99 8.65 10.97
C MET A 56 4.71 7.99 11.51
N PRO A 57 3.96 8.69 12.37
CA PRO A 57 2.68 8.17 12.84
C PRO A 57 1.68 8.10 11.68
N VAL A 58 1.00 6.96 11.56
CA VAL A 58 -0.13 6.79 10.65
C VAL A 58 -1.38 7.39 11.29
N SER A 59 -2.02 8.33 10.60
CA SER A 59 -3.23 8.98 11.08
C SER A 59 -4.36 7.98 11.29
N VAL A 60 -5.04 8.07 12.42
CA VAL A 60 -6.27 7.30 12.67
C VAL A 60 -7.37 7.77 11.72
N PRO A 61 -8.15 6.87 11.09
CA PRO A 61 -9.25 7.25 10.22
C PRO A 61 -10.25 8.15 10.93
N SER A 62 -10.64 9.23 10.26
CA SER A 62 -11.74 10.07 10.68
C SER A 62 -13.09 9.42 10.34
N THR A 63 -14.15 9.93 10.97
CA THR A 63 -15.50 9.48 10.65
C THR A 63 -15.96 10.04 9.30
N LEU A 64 -16.90 9.35 8.65
CA LEU A 64 -17.56 9.87 7.44
C LEU A 64 -18.19 11.24 7.64
N GLU A 65 -18.69 11.55 8.85
CA GLU A 65 -19.27 12.86 9.15
C GLU A 65 -18.23 13.99 9.10
N VAL A 66 -17.00 13.71 9.53
CA VAL A 66 -15.89 14.67 9.46
C VAL A 66 -15.49 14.86 8.01
N ALA A 67 -15.27 13.78 7.28
CA ALA A 67 -14.90 13.81 5.85
C ALA A 67 -15.93 14.60 5.01
N ARG A 68 -17.23 14.34 5.21
CA ARG A 68 -18.32 15.03 4.49
C ARG A 68 -18.35 16.55 4.75
N LYS A 69 -17.84 17.02 5.89
CA LYS A 69 -17.85 18.44 6.27
C LYS A 69 -16.60 19.20 5.79
N LEU A 70 -15.66 18.53 5.11
CA LEU A 70 -14.44 19.17 4.60
C LEU A 70 -14.78 20.16 3.48
N ARG A 71 -14.54 21.45 3.73
CA ARG A 71 -14.94 22.54 2.83
C ARG A 71 -14.20 22.53 1.49
N GLY A 72 -13.00 21.95 1.44
CA GLY A 72 -12.16 21.89 0.23
C GLY A 72 -12.72 20.96 -0.86
N TYR A 73 -13.65 20.08 -0.52
CA TYR A 73 -14.15 19.02 -1.41
C TYR A 73 -15.66 19.14 -1.61
N LYS A 74 -16.15 20.38 -1.69
CA LYS A 74 -17.59 20.63 -1.85
C LYS A 74 -18.07 20.05 -3.18
N GLY A 75 -19.06 19.17 -3.12
CA GLY A 75 -19.65 18.51 -4.30
C GLY A 75 -19.02 17.16 -4.64
N TRP A 76 -17.96 16.75 -3.92
CA TRP A 76 -17.35 15.43 -4.09
C TRP A 76 -18.16 14.38 -3.33
N THR A 77 -18.18 13.16 -3.88
CA THR A 77 -18.86 12.01 -3.28
C THR A 77 -18.01 11.43 -2.16
N VAL A 78 -18.63 11.09 -1.03
CA VAL A 78 -17.92 10.49 0.11
C VAL A 78 -18.05 8.97 0.03
N GLY A 79 -16.91 8.27 0.11
CA GLY A 79 -16.84 6.80 0.13
C GLY A 79 -16.01 6.27 1.29
N LEU A 80 -15.86 4.94 1.32
CA LEU A 80 -14.97 4.23 2.24
C LEU A 80 -14.09 3.26 1.47
N ILE A 81 -12.83 3.16 1.86
CA ILE A 81 -11.95 2.04 1.49
C ILE A 81 -11.62 1.23 2.74
N ASP A 82 -11.61 -0.09 2.58
CA ASP A 82 -11.10 -1.03 3.57
C ASP A 82 -9.61 -1.28 3.28
N LEU A 83 -8.78 -1.10 4.30
CA LEU A 83 -7.36 -1.45 4.31
C LEU A 83 -7.14 -2.59 5.31
N GLU A 84 -6.26 -3.53 4.97
CA GLU A 84 -5.99 -4.69 5.83
C GLU A 84 -5.29 -4.27 7.13
N ASP A 85 -5.65 -4.87 8.26
CA ASP A 85 -5.09 -4.50 9.57
C ASP A 85 -3.59 -4.82 9.68
N GLN A 86 -3.12 -5.82 8.92
CA GLN A 86 -1.71 -6.19 8.85
C GLN A 86 -0.82 -5.06 8.28
N LEU A 87 -1.39 -4.11 7.53
CA LEU A 87 -0.66 -2.95 7.02
C LEU A 87 -0.22 -1.99 8.14
N PHE A 88 -0.82 -2.08 9.33
CA PHE A 88 -0.57 -1.15 10.43
C PHE A 88 0.26 -1.77 11.56
N ASP A 89 0.64 -3.05 11.43
CA ASP A 89 1.39 -3.77 12.46
C ASP A 89 2.89 -3.50 12.32
N ASP A 90 3.40 -2.53 13.10
CA ASP A 90 4.82 -2.19 13.18
C ASP A 90 5.55 -2.96 14.29
N THR A 91 4.88 -3.94 14.93
CA THR A 91 5.47 -4.68 16.04
C THR A 91 6.64 -5.54 15.56
N VAL A 92 7.79 -5.37 16.21
CA VAL A 92 8.99 -6.13 15.85
C VAL A 92 8.93 -7.52 16.47
N GLU A 93 8.60 -8.53 15.66
CA GLU A 93 8.72 -9.93 16.05
C GLU A 93 10.13 -10.49 15.74
N ARG A 94 10.81 -11.00 16.77
CA ARG A 94 12.12 -11.66 16.58
C ARG A 94 11.94 -13.11 16.16
N VAL A 95 12.26 -13.40 14.91
CA VAL A 95 12.20 -14.75 14.34
C VAL A 95 13.58 -15.43 14.29
N ASN A 96 13.63 -16.74 14.57
CA ASN A 96 14.79 -17.58 14.35
C ASN A 96 14.61 -18.38 13.04
N ILE A 97 15.51 -18.21 12.07
CA ILE A 97 15.41 -18.86 10.75
C ILE A 97 16.66 -19.68 10.40
N THR A 98 16.47 -20.73 9.59
CA THR A 98 17.57 -21.55 9.05
C THR A 98 17.77 -21.21 7.58
N LEU A 99 19.01 -20.86 7.19
CA LEU A 99 19.37 -20.56 5.80
C LEU A 99 20.59 -21.36 5.35
N PRO A 100 20.64 -21.86 4.10
CA PRO A 100 21.86 -22.44 3.55
C PRO A 100 23.02 -21.44 3.60
N ARG A 101 24.23 -21.90 3.93
CA ARG A 101 25.43 -21.03 4.05
C ARG A 101 25.67 -20.14 2.84
N ARG A 102 25.40 -20.64 1.61
CA ARG A 102 25.55 -19.86 0.36
C ARG A 102 24.56 -18.69 0.27
N VAL A 103 23.34 -18.87 0.79
CA VAL A 103 22.30 -17.84 0.78
C VAL A 103 22.62 -16.78 1.82
N LEU A 104 23.01 -17.21 3.04
CA LEU A 104 23.41 -16.29 4.10
C LEU A 104 24.57 -15.39 3.68
N ARG A 105 25.61 -15.94 3.03
CA ARG A 105 26.72 -15.13 2.50
C ARG A 105 26.24 -14.09 1.48
N ARG A 106 25.39 -14.49 0.54
CA ARG A 106 24.86 -13.56 -0.46
C ARG A 106 24.01 -12.46 0.18
N LEU A 107 23.21 -12.80 1.19
CA LEU A 107 22.42 -11.83 1.95
C LEU A 107 23.33 -10.84 2.69
N ASP A 108 24.41 -11.31 3.32
CA ASP A 108 25.41 -10.48 3.97
C ASP A 108 26.05 -9.48 3.02
N ASP A 109 26.50 -9.96 1.84
CA ASP A 109 27.13 -9.11 0.84
C ASP A 109 26.17 -8.02 0.34
N MET A 110 24.91 -8.40 0.06
CA MET A 110 23.87 -7.46 -0.37
C MET A 110 23.51 -6.44 0.72
N ALA A 111 23.43 -6.87 1.98
CA ALA A 111 23.12 -5.99 3.10
C ALA A 111 24.24 -4.94 3.28
N ARG A 112 25.50 -5.38 3.20
CA ARG A 112 26.66 -4.48 3.27
C ARG A 112 26.71 -3.47 2.14
N THR A 113 26.51 -3.90 0.88
CA THR A 113 26.57 -2.99 -0.28
C THR A 113 25.46 -1.95 -0.27
N THR A 114 24.33 -2.24 0.40
CA THR A 114 23.17 -1.33 0.51
C THR A 114 23.10 -0.59 1.84
N GLY A 115 24.08 -0.76 2.74
CA GLY A 115 24.10 -0.12 4.06
C GLY A 115 22.96 -0.56 5.00
N GLN A 116 22.35 -1.73 4.77
CA GLN A 116 21.20 -2.24 5.53
C GLN A 116 21.61 -3.40 6.45
N SER A 117 20.77 -3.69 7.45
CA SER A 117 20.85 -4.96 8.20
C SER A 117 20.28 -6.11 7.37
N ARG A 118 20.62 -7.36 7.72
CA ARG A 118 20.05 -8.56 7.07
C ARG A 118 18.52 -8.56 7.09
N SER A 119 17.94 -8.27 8.26
CA SER A 119 16.49 -8.20 8.47
C SER A 119 15.87 -7.05 7.71
N GLY A 120 16.49 -5.86 7.72
CA GLY A 120 16.01 -4.71 6.96
C GLY A 120 15.98 -4.97 5.45
N LEU A 121 17.03 -5.61 4.92
CA LEU A 121 17.06 -6.00 3.51
C LEU A 121 15.98 -7.05 3.17
N ILE A 122 15.76 -8.04 4.04
CA ILE A 122 14.68 -9.02 3.85
C ILE A 122 13.32 -8.32 3.84
N ALA A 123 13.02 -7.46 4.82
CA ALA A 123 11.76 -6.74 4.92
C ALA A 123 11.49 -5.91 3.66
N ARG A 124 12.47 -5.10 3.24
CA ARG A 124 12.38 -4.26 2.03
C ARG A 124 12.11 -5.07 0.76
N LEU A 125 12.77 -6.23 0.61
CA LEU A 125 12.57 -7.10 -0.55
C LEU A 125 11.18 -7.74 -0.55
N THR A 126 10.61 -8.03 0.62
CA THR A 126 9.25 -8.58 0.75
C THR A 126 8.20 -7.52 0.41
N VAL A 127 8.32 -6.31 0.95
CA VAL A 127 7.38 -5.18 0.68
C VAL A 127 7.42 -4.77 -0.79
N ALA A 128 8.61 -4.70 -1.39
CA ALA A 128 8.75 -4.35 -2.81
C ALA A 128 8.30 -5.45 -3.78
N SER A 129 8.02 -6.66 -3.29
CA SER A 129 7.60 -7.78 -4.12
C SER A 129 6.06 -7.83 -4.15
N PRO A 130 5.41 -7.51 -5.28
CA PRO A 130 3.95 -7.51 -5.34
C PRO A 130 3.41 -8.89 -4.94
N ALA A 131 2.48 -8.93 -3.99
CA ALA A 131 1.77 -10.14 -3.62
C ALA A 131 0.98 -10.64 -4.84
N GLY A 132 1.38 -11.78 -5.40
CA GLY A 132 0.60 -12.50 -6.41
C GLY A 132 1.04 -12.28 -7.86
N GLY A 133 2.14 -12.93 -8.25
CA GLY A 133 2.32 -13.32 -9.64
C GLY A 133 1.19 -14.28 -10.03
N LYS A 134 0.24 -13.83 -10.85
CA LYS A 134 -0.75 -14.68 -11.52
C LYS A 134 -0.03 -15.91 -12.08
N GLY A 135 -0.35 -17.09 -11.54
CA GLY A 135 0.26 -18.36 -11.94
C GLY A 135 0.24 -18.50 -13.45
N ARG A 136 1.43 -18.54 -14.06
CA ARG A 136 1.58 -18.84 -15.48
C ARG A 136 0.99 -20.24 -15.70
N PRO A 137 -0.03 -20.44 -16.57
CA PRO A 137 -0.63 -21.75 -16.73
C PRO A 137 0.44 -22.71 -17.25
N VAL A 138 0.71 -23.74 -16.47
CA VAL A 138 1.57 -24.85 -16.88
C VAL A 138 0.89 -25.50 -18.09
N ARG A 139 1.39 -25.20 -19.29
CA ARG A 139 1.01 -25.95 -20.50
C ARG A 139 1.39 -27.41 -20.25
N ARG A 140 0.39 -28.24 -19.94
CA ARG A 140 0.55 -29.70 -19.98
C ARG A 140 0.98 -30.05 -21.40
N ARG A 141 2.17 -30.64 -21.54
CA ARG A 141 2.56 -31.30 -22.79
C ARG A 141 1.56 -32.43 -23.01
N ALA A 142 0.81 -32.37 -24.11
CA ALA A 142 0.10 -33.53 -24.61
C ALA A 142 1.16 -34.58 -24.98
N GLY A 143 1.00 -35.78 -24.42
CA GLY A 143 1.65 -36.99 -24.92
C GLY A 143 0.94 -37.51 -26.15
#